data_AF-A0A0X8NXK6-F1
#
_entry.id   AF-A0A0X8NXK6-F1
#
_cell.length_a   1.000
_cell.length_b   1.000
_cell.length_c   1.000
_cell.angle_alpha   90.00
_cell.angle_beta   90.00
_cell.angle_gamma   90.00
#
_symmetry.space_group_name_H-M   'P 1'
#
loop_
_entity.id
_entity.type
_entity.pdbx_description
1 polymer ?
#
loop_
_entity_poly.entity_id
_entity_poly.type
_entity_poly.pdbx_seq_one_letter_code
_entity_poly.pdbx_strand_id
1 'polypeptide(L)'
;MDLRQDHAGIAWSHWLGQFQGKPRLEALVKALLKPADGLQGALLAMYEQRWLDTAEGRQLDGIGEIVGLPRVIDDAIYVRFFGFAGQPNVGGFGEVRLRRANERSVAGSTRLLDAEYRKLLYWKIALNNGHGTTPEITASLKPIFDVSRVVVQDAGNAKIRIWVSRIPGPNDPLMVNPYKWVPAAAGVGVQIITGSTERPFGFREQGFYGFGAGVLAREIH
;
A
#
# COMPACT_ATOMS: atom_id res chain seq x y z
N MET A 1 5.20 -14.92 -30.19
CA MET A 1 4.22 -13.99 -30.77
C MET A 1 4.72 -12.59 -30.49
N ASP A 2 4.98 -11.79 -31.51
CA ASP A 2 5.34 -10.38 -31.33
C ASP A 2 4.05 -9.57 -31.12
N LEU A 3 3.91 -8.97 -29.94
CA LEU A 3 2.76 -8.14 -29.55
C LEU A 3 3.04 -6.64 -29.75
N ARG A 4 4.10 -6.29 -30.49
CA ARG A 4 4.48 -4.91 -30.79
C ARG A 4 4.71 -4.67 -32.29
N GLN A 5 4.24 -5.60 -33.13
CA GLN A 5 4.40 -5.50 -34.58
C GLN A 5 3.43 -4.48 -35.21
N ASP A 6 3.86 -3.85 -36.30
CA ASP A 6 3.03 -2.98 -37.13
C ASP A 6 2.26 -3.83 -38.16
N HIS A 7 1.06 -4.25 -37.78
CA HIS A 7 0.19 -5.07 -38.64
C HIS A 7 -0.14 -4.39 -39.96
N ALA A 8 -0.39 -3.08 -39.93
CA ALA A 8 -0.77 -2.30 -41.10
C ALA A 8 0.40 -2.18 -42.09
N GLY A 9 1.60 -1.92 -41.59
CA GLY A 9 2.84 -1.90 -42.38
C GLY A 9 3.19 -3.26 -42.96
N ILE A 10 3.12 -4.33 -42.16
CA ILE A 10 3.37 -5.71 -42.62
C ILE A 10 2.40 -6.07 -43.74
N ALA A 11 1.10 -5.79 -43.57
CA ALA A 11 0.13 -6.10 -44.60
C ALA A 11 0.36 -5.33 -45.90
N TRP A 12 0.74 -4.05 -45.82
CA TRP A 12 1.12 -3.27 -47.00
C TRP A 12 2.35 -3.84 -47.71
N SER A 13 3.33 -4.34 -46.95
CA SER A 13 4.55 -4.95 -47.51
C SER A 13 4.29 -6.19 -48.36
N HIS A 14 3.15 -6.87 -48.17
CA HIS A 14 2.76 -8.05 -48.95
C HIS A 14 2.09 -7.71 -50.29
N TRP A 15 1.83 -6.43 -50.59
CA TRP A 15 1.22 -6.03 -51.86
C TRP A 15 2.23 -6.04 -53.01
N LEU A 16 1.76 -6.47 -54.19
CA LEU A 16 2.56 -6.48 -55.42
C LEU A 16 3.05 -5.07 -55.79
N GLY A 17 4.23 -5.00 -56.44
CA GLY A 17 4.86 -3.75 -56.88
C GLY A 17 3.94 -2.83 -57.71
N GLN A 18 2.99 -3.39 -58.46
CA GLN A 18 2.03 -2.62 -59.27
C GLN A 18 1.11 -1.69 -58.47
N PHE A 19 0.94 -1.96 -57.17
CA PHE A 19 0.12 -1.16 -56.27
C PHE A 19 0.92 -0.12 -55.48
N GLN A 20 2.24 -0.08 -55.66
CA GLN A 20 3.11 0.91 -55.03
C GLN A 20 2.78 2.33 -55.54
N GLY A 21 2.82 3.31 -54.64
CA GLY A 21 2.48 4.70 -54.96
C GLY A 21 0.98 4.96 -55.18
N LYS A 22 0.08 4.05 -54.75
CA LYS A 22 -1.38 4.25 -54.78
C LYS A 22 -1.90 4.64 -53.39
N PRO A 23 -1.95 5.94 -53.04
CA PRO A 23 -2.19 6.38 -51.65
C PRO A 23 -3.58 6.02 -51.12
N ARG A 24 -4.61 5.99 -51.96
CA ARG A 24 -5.98 5.62 -51.55
C ARG A 24 -6.09 4.14 -51.18
N LEU A 25 -5.39 3.27 -51.90
CA LEU A 25 -5.39 1.84 -51.64
C LEU A 25 -4.60 1.52 -50.37
N GLU A 26 -3.42 2.13 -50.21
CA GLU A 26 -2.63 2.02 -48.99
C GLU A 26 -3.43 2.46 -47.76
N ALA A 27 -4.10 3.62 -47.84
CA ALA A 27 -4.94 4.12 -46.76
C ALA A 27 -6.10 3.15 -46.43
N LEU A 28 -6.74 2.55 -47.43
CA LEU A 28 -7.80 1.56 -47.22
C LEU A 28 -7.26 0.31 -46.50
N VAL A 29 -6.13 -0.25 -46.95
CA VAL A 29 -5.51 -1.44 -46.35
C VAL A 29 -5.11 -1.17 -44.89
N LYS A 30 -4.44 -0.05 -44.63
CA LYS A 30 -4.04 0.35 -43.27
C LYS A 30 -5.26 0.60 -42.38
N ALA A 31 -6.32 1.20 -42.91
CA ALA A 31 -7.57 1.43 -42.17
C ALA A 31 -8.27 0.11 -41.78
N LEU A 32 -8.27 -0.90 -42.67
CA LEU A 32 -8.84 -2.21 -42.38
C LEU A 32 -8.14 -2.93 -41.23
N LEU A 33 -6.84 -2.69 -41.03
CA LEU A 33 -6.05 -3.31 -39.98
C LEU A 33 -5.88 -2.47 -38.72
N LYS A 34 -6.33 -1.23 -38.70
CA LYS A 34 -6.34 -0.39 -37.50
C LYS A 34 -6.97 -1.07 -36.26
N PRO A 35 -8.04 -1.89 -36.37
CA PRO A 35 -8.56 -2.63 -35.20
C PRO A 35 -7.58 -3.64 -34.59
N ALA A 36 -6.61 -4.15 -35.37
CA ALA A 36 -5.60 -5.08 -34.89
C ALA A 36 -4.69 -4.43 -33.83
N ASP A 37 -4.41 -3.13 -33.95
CA ASP A 37 -3.63 -2.39 -32.94
C ASP A 37 -4.35 -2.39 -31.58
N GLY A 38 -5.67 -2.24 -31.58
CA GLY A 38 -6.49 -2.31 -30.37
C GLY A 38 -6.48 -3.69 -29.72
N LEU A 39 -6.61 -4.75 -30.52
CA LEU A 39 -6.55 -6.14 -30.04
C LEU A 39 -5.16 -6.49 -29.52
N GLN A 40 -4.11 -6.08 -30.24
CA GLN A 40 -2.72 -6.27 -29.84
C GLN A 40 -2.43 -5.54 -28.53
N GLY A 41 -2.87 -4.29 -28.40
CA GLY A 41 -2.74 -3.52 -27.16
C GLY A 41 -3.45 -4.18 -25.99
N ALA A 42 -4.66 -4.72 -26.20
CA ALA A 42 -5.38 -5.47 -25.17
C ALA A 42 -4.64 -6.75 -24.75
N LEU A 43 -4.12 -7.51 -25.72
CA LEU A 43 -3.31 -8.71 -25.44
C LEU A 43 -2.03 -8.37 -24.69
N LEU A 44 -1.35 -7.28 -25.06
CA LEU A 44 -0.15 -6.81 -24.39
C LEU A 44 -0.46 -6.37 -22.95
N ALA A 45 -1.53 -5.61 -22.73
CA ALA A 45 -1.97 -5.21 -21.39
C ALA A 45 -2.33 -6.44 -20.53
N MET A 46 -2.99 -7.44 -21.12
CA MET A 46 -3.20 -8.72 -20.44
C MET A 46 -1.89 -9.42 -20.14
N TYR A 47 -0.87 -9.35 -20.99
CA TYR A 47 0.41 -10.01 -20.73
C TYR A 47 1.22 -9.27 -19.64
N GLU A 48 1.28 -7.94 -19.71
CA GLU A 48 2.17 -7.12 -18.89
C GLU A 48 1.52 -6.65 -17.58
N GLN A 49 0.23 -6.32 -17.54
CA GLN A 49 -0.44 -5.66 -16.41
C GLN A 49 -1.21 -6.63 -15.49
N ARG A 50 -0.77 -7.87 -15.37
CA ARG A 50 -1.36 -8.89 -14.47
C ARG A 50 -0.50 -9.22 -13.25
N TRP A 51 0.67 -8.58 -13.11
CA TRP A 51 1.61 -8.89 -12.03
C TRP A 51 1.50 -7.94 -10.84
N LEU A 52 1.97 -8.44 -9.70
CA LEU A 52 2.27 -7.73 -8.46
C LEU A 52 2.75 -6.29 -8.69
N ASP A 53 3.75 -6.13 -9.56
CA ASP A 53 4.48 -4.88 -9.70
C ASP A 53 3.94 -3.97 -10.81
N THR A 54 3.18 -4.53 -11.75
CA THR A 54 2.79 -3.84 -12.99
C THR A 54 1.29 -3.63 -13.12
N ALA A 55 0.47 -4.35 -12.36
CA ALA A 55 -0.98 -4.19 -12.38
C ALA A 55 -1.38 -2.80 -11.86
N GLU A 56 -2.36 -2.19 -12.50
CA GLU A 56 -2.91 -0.88 -12.14
C GLU A 56 -4.44 -0.92 -12.21
N GLY A 57 -5.11 -0.02 -11.49
CA GLY A 57 -6.57 0.13 -11.49
C GLY A 57 -7.32 -1.19 -11.28
N ARG A 58 -8.19 -1.52 -12.25
CA ARG A 58 -9.02 -2.74 -12.24
C ARG A 58 -8.22 -4.04 -12.14
N GLN A 59 -7.04 -4.11 -12.76
CA GLN A 59 -6.23 -5.34 -12.71
C GLN A 59 -5.66 -5.55 -11.31
N LEU A 60 -5.21 -4.48 -10.66
CA LEU A 60 -4.74 -4.52 -9.28
C LEU A 60 -5.90 -4.84 -8.31
N ASP A 61 -7.11 -4.33 -8.60
CA ASP A 61 -8.33 -4.67 -7.87
C ASP A 61 -8.66 -6.16 -7.97
N GLY A 62 -8.53 -6.75 -9.16
CA GLY A 62 -8.70 -8.19 -9.36
C GLY A 62 -7.73 -9.03 -8.52
N ILE A 63 -6.47 -8.60 -8.36
CA ILE A 63 -5.52 -9.25 -7.45
C ILE A 63 -6.02 -9.16 -6.00
N GLY A 64 -6.55 -8.00 -5.61
CA GLY A 64 -7.17 -7.80 -4.29
C GLY A 64 -8.36 -8.70 -4.03
N GLU A 65 -9.23 -8.88 -5.00
CA GLU A 65 -10.36 -9.81 -4.92
C GLU A 65 -9.89 -11.25 -4.69
N ILE A 66 -8.81 -11.69 -5.38
CA ILE A 66 -8.21 -13.02 -5.20
C ILE A 66 -7.69 -13.22 -3.78
N VAL A 67 -7.03 -12.22 -3.19
CA VAL A 67 -6.45 -12.33 -1.83
C VAL A 67 -7.43 -11.95 -0.71
N GLY A 68 -8.66 -11.56 -1.08
CA GLY A 68 -9.71 -11.16 -0.13
C GLY A 68 -9.43 -9.84 0.58
N LEU A 69 -8.80 -8.88 -0.09
CA LEU A 69 -8.50 -7.56 0.46
C LEU A 69 -9.05 -6.45 -0.44
N PRO A 70 -10.13 -5.75 -0.06
CA PRO A 70 -10.66 -4.65 -0.86
C PRO A 70 -9.76 -3.41 -0.79
N ARG A 71 -9.79 -2.59 -1.85
CA ARG A 71 -9.06 -1.30 -1.92
C ARG A 71 -9.61 -0.25 -0.97
N VAL A 72 -10.88 -0.34 -0.62
CA VAL A 72 -11.51 0.58 0.31
C VAL A 72 -11.21 0.11 1.73
N ILE A 73 -10.60 0.99 2.52
CA ILE A 73 -10.31 0.71 3.93
C ILE A 73 -11.17 1.62 4.81
N ASP A 74 -11.75 1.04 5.85
CA ASP A 74 -12.45 1.77 6.90
C ASP A 74 -11.48 2.27 7.97
N ASP A 75 -11.97 3.18 8.82
CA ASP A 75 -11.26 3.83 9.93
C ASP A 75 -10.03 4.61 9.43
N ALA A 76 -10.18 5.30 8.30
CA ALA A 76 -9.09 5.97 7.58
C ALA A 76 -9.00 7.49 7.80
N ILE A 77 -9.91 8.07 8.59
CA ILE A 77 -9.96 9.51 8.87
C ILE A 77 -10.04 9.73 10.38
N TYR A 78 -9.18 10.59 10.93
CA TYR A 78 -9.30 11.00 12.33
C TYR A 78 -10.57 11.83 12.54
N VAL A 79 -11.36 11.49 13.55
CA VAL A 79 -12.47 12.32 14.00
C VAL A 79 -11.92 13.45 14.86
N ARG A 80 -12.33 14.69 14.59
CA ARG A 80 -11.82 15.85 15.31
C ARG A 80 -12.43 15.94 16.72
N PHE A 81 -11.57 15.86 17.73
CA PHE A 81 -11.94 15.97 19.14
C PHE A 81 -11.10 17.03 19.87
N PHE A 82 -11.55 17.42 21.07
CA PHE A 82 -10.70 18.16 21.99
C PHE A 82 -9.45 17.35 22.32
N GLY A 83 -8.29 18.01 22.28
CA GLY A 83 -7.02 17.38 22.61
C GLY A 83 -5.89 18.38 22.73
N PHE A 84 -4.68 17.86 22.97
CA PHE A 84 -3.50 18.66 23.23
C PHE A 84 -2.52 18.64 22.05
N ALA A 85 -1.61 19.62 22.03
CA ALA A 85 -0.57 19.70 21.01
C ALA A 85 0.19 18.37 20.86
N GLY A 86 0.34 17.91 19.62
CA GLY A 86 0.99 16.64 19.29
C GLY A 86 0.05 15.47 19.03
N GLN A 87 -1.26 15.64 19.24
CA GLN A 87 -2.28 14.66 18.83
C GLN A 87 -2.81 14.98 17.41
N PRO A 88 -3.08 13.96 16.57
CA PRO A 88 -3.60 14.17 15.23
C PRO A 88 -5.04 14.69 15.26
N ASN A 89 -5.33 15.67 14.42
CA ASN A 89 -6.67 16.24 14.21
C ASN A 89 -7.42 16.63 15.50
N VAL A 90 -6.81 17.48 16.34
CA VAL A 90 -7.43 17.99 17.58
C VAL A 90 -7.82 19.47 17.48
N GLY A 91 -8.73 19.91 18.34
CA GLY A 91 -9.10 21.33 18.51
C GLY A 91 -8.99 21.79 19.97
N GLY A 92 -9.01 23.11 20.16
CA GLY A 92 -8.87 23.73 21.47
C GLY A 92 -10.16 23.74 22.29
N PHE A 93 -10.08 24.34 23.49
CA PHE A 93 -11.25 24.55 24.34
C PHE A 93 -12.30 25.42 23.63
N GLY A 94 -13.56 25.00 23.70
CA GLY A 94 -14.68 25.75 23.10
C GLY A 94 -14.81 25.63 21.58
N GLU A 95 -13.83 25.03 20.89
CA GLU A 95 -13.89 24.82 19.42
C GLU A 95 -14.50 23.47 19.05
N VAL A 96 -14.28 22.45 19.89
CA VAL A 96 -14.61 21.05 19.61
C VAL A 96 -15.08 20.34 20.88
N ARG A 97 -15.84 19.26 20.70
CA ARG A 97 -16.36 18.45 21.81
C ARG A 97 -15.30 17.51 22.40
N LEU A 98 -15.47 17.17 23.66
CA LEU A 98 -14.71 16.12 24.34
C LEU A 98 -15.13 14.73 23.81
N ARG A 99 -14.14 13.85 23.60
CA ARG A 99 -14.38 12.44 23.21
C ARG A 99 -14.96 11.67 24.38
N ARG A 100 -16.00 10.85 24.15
CA ARG A 100 -16.53 9.93 25.18
C ARG A 100 -15.59 8.73 25.33
N ALA A 101 -15.57 8.10 26.51
CA ALA A 101 -14.64 7.00 26.83
C ALA A 101 -14.64 5.86 25.78
N ASN A 102 -15.82 5.46 25.28
CA ASN A 102 -15.99 4.36 24.33
C ASN A 102 -16.22 4.82 22.88
N GLU A 103 -15.90 6.06 22.57
CA GLU A 103 -16.09 6.62 21.23
C GLU A 103 -14.80 6.50 20.40
N ARG A 104 -14.94 6.00 19.16
CA ARG A 104 -13.80 5.84 18.24
C ARG A 104 -13.22 7.20 17.86
N SER A 105 -11.89 7.28 17.84
CA SER A 105 -11.11 8.44 17.39
C SER A 105 -10.96 8.50 15.86
N VAL A 106 -11.43 7.47 15.17
CA VAL A 106 -11.27 7.25 13.73
C VAL A 106 -12.62 6.87 13.13
N ALA A 107 -12.86 7.31 11.90
CA ALA A 107 -14.09 7.06 11.16
C ALA A 107 -13.85 7.17 9.65
N GLY A 108 -14.92 6.96 8.89
CA GLY A 108 -14.92 7.09 7.43
C GLY A 108 -14.16 5.96 6.73
N SER A 109 -14.24 5.99 5.41
CA SER A 109 -13.49 5.08 4.56
C SER A 109 -12.74 5.88 3.50
N THR A 110 -11.63 5.32 3.04
CA THR A 110 -10.89 5.89 1.91
C THR A 110 -10.58 4.81 0.89
N ARG A 111 -10.57 5.20 -0.39
CA ARG A 111 -10.12 4.34 -1.48
C ARG A 111 -8.65 4.63 -1.71
N LEU A 112 -7.81 3.62 -1.49
CA LEU A 112 -6.37 3.75 -1.62
C LEU A 112 -5.91 3.98 -3.06
N LEU A 113 -4.81 4.70 -3.22
CA LEU A 113 -4.10 4.80 -4.50
C LEU A 113 -3.40 3.48 -4.82
N ASP A 114 -3.09 3.24 -6.09
CA ASP A 114 -2.47 1.97 -6.54
C ASP A 114 -1.16 1.67 -5.79
N ALA A 115 -0.34 2.68 -5.52
CA ALA A 115 0.91 2.51 -4.78
C ALA A 115 0.70 2.06 -3.32
N GLU A 116 -0.27 2.65 -2.62
CA GLU A 116 -0.60 2.29 -1.23
C GLU A 116 -1.27 0.92 -1.17
N TYR A 117 -2.17 0.66 -2.11
CA TYR A 117 -2.88 -0.60 -2.20
C TYR A 117 -1.94 -1.77 -2.53
N ARG A 118 -0.96 -1.57 -3.41
CA ARG A 118 0.07 -2.58 -3.72
C ARG A 118 0.84 -3.01 -2.47
N LYS A 119 1.20 -2.06 -1.58
CA LYS A 119 1.85 -2.37 -0.29
C LYS A 119 0.97 -3.28 0.57
N LEU A 120 -0.33 -2.98 0.65
CA LEU A 120 -1.30 -3.80 1.39
C LEU A 120 -1.48 -5.20 0.80
N LEU A 121 -1.51 -5.32 -0.52
CA LEU A 121 -1.59 -6.63 -1.18
C LEU A 121 -0.35 -7.48 -0.91
N TYR A 122 0.85 -6.90 -0.99
CA TYR A 122 2.09 -7.58 -0.60
C TYR A 122 2.04 -8.09 0.84
N TRP A 123 1.59 -7.24 1.77
CA TRP A 123 1.39 -7.62 3.17
C TRP A 123 0.38 -8.77 3.32
N LYS A 124 -0.76 -8.71 2.63
CA LYS A 124 -1.79 -9.75 2.72
C LYS A 124 -1.32 -11.08 2.16
N ILE A 125 -0.57 -11.06 1.06
CA ILE A 125 0.03 -12.27 0.49
C ILE A 125 1.05 -12.88 1.45
N ALA A 126 1.90 -12.04 2.07
CA ALA A 126 2.84 -12.50 3.09
C ALA A 126 2.11 -13.09 4.30
N LEU A 127 1.00 -12.50 4.73
CA LEU A 127 0.19 -13.01 5.83
C LEU A 127 -0.47 -14.36 5.50
N ASN A 128 -1.03 -14.49 4.30
CA ASN A 128 -1.72 -15.72 3.88
C ASN A 128 -0.76 -16.91 3.70
N ASN A 129 0.53 -16.66 3.45
CA ASN A 129 1.55 -17.71 3.26
C ASN A 129 2.53 -17.83 4.44
N GLY A 130 2.43 -16.96 5.44
CA GLY A 130 3.37 -16.88 6.55
C GLY A 130 3.09 -17.91 7.66
N HIS A 131 4.10 -18.13 8.49
CA HIS A 131 4.06 -18.99 9.69
C HIS A 131 3.95 -18.19 10.99
N GLY A 132 3.91 -16.85 10.91
CA GLY A 132 3.73 -15.97 12.07
C GLY A 132 4.99 -15.79 12.90
N THR A 133 6.17 -15.99 12.31
CA THR A 133 7.44 -15.81 13.01
C THR A 133 7.78 -14.33 13.19
N THR A 134 8.53 -13.98 14.23
CA THR A 134 8.96 -12.59 14.49
C THR A 134 9.62 -11.92 13.26
N PRO A 135 10.51 -12.60 12.51
CA PRO A 135 11.08 -12.02 11.29
C PRO A 135 10.05 -11.77 10.18
N GLU A 136 9.05 -12.65 10.00
CA GLU A 136 7.99 -12.47 9.01
C GLU A 136 7.04 -11.32 9.36
N ILE A 137 6.68 -11.20 10.64
CA ILE A 137 5.88 -10.07 11.13
C ILE A 137 6.65 -8.77 10.89
N THR A 138 7.94 -8.76 11.21
CA THR A 138 8.82 -7.60 10.99
C THR A 138 8.91 -7.23 9.49
N ALA A 139 9.09 -8.22 8.61
CA ALA A 139 9.21 -8.02 7.18
C ALA A 139 7.91 -7.54 6.54
N SER A 140 6.75 -8.04 7.00
CA SER A 140 5.44 -7.65 6.47
C SER A 140 5.03 -6.23 6.90
N LEU A 141 5.45 -5.76 8.08
CA LEU A 141 5.10 -4.42 8.59
C LEU A 141 5.96 -3.29 8.01
N LYS A 142 7.22 -3.55 7.64
CA LYS A 142 8.13 -2.52 7.10
C LYS A 142 7.56 -1.79 5.87
N PRO A 143 7.04 -2.48 4.82
CA PRO A 143 6.49 -1.82 3.63
C PRO A 143 5.22 -1.04 3.92
N ILE A 144 4.34 -1.57 4.78
CA ILE A 144 3.09 -0.91 5.18
C ILE A 144 3.37 0.42 5.83
N PHE A 145 4.34 0.43 6.73
CA PHE A 145 4.67 1.61 7.51
C PHE A 145 5.71 2.51 6.86
N ASP A 146 6.29 2.11 5.73
CA ASP A 146 7.35 2.84 5.02
C ASP A 146 8.54 3.14 5.95
N VAL A 147 8.98 2.12 6.69
CA VAL A 147 10.05 2.24 7.70
C VAL A 147 11.21 1.28 7.46
N SER A 148 12.40 1.73 7.84
CA SER A 148 13.61 0.91 7.82
C SER A 148 13.64 -0.13 8.95
N ARG A 149 13.02 0.17 10.10
CA ARG A 149 13.07 -0.67 11.30
C ARG A 149 11.69 -0.88 11.92
N VAL A 150 11.38 -2.15 12.14
CA VAL A 150 10.31 -2.63 13.02
C VAL A 150 10.94 -3.61 14.00
N VAL A 151 10.56 -3.52 15.28
CA VAL A 151 10.98 -4.49 16.32
C VAL A 151 9.73 -5.09 16.92
N VAL A 152 9.66 -6.42 16.93
CA VAL A 152 8.55 -7.18 17.50
C VAL A 152 9.08 -7.93 18.71
N GLN A 153 8.40 -7.80 19.85
CA GLN A 153 8.78 -8.42 21.11
C GLN A 153 7.59 -9.13 21.74
N ASP A 154 7.85 -10.29 22.34
CA ASP A 154 6.89 -10.94 23.23
C ASP A 154 6.81 -10.14 24.55
N ALA A 155 5.60 -9.72 24.90
CA ALA A 155 5.31 -8.96 26.11
C ALA A 155 4.78 -9.85 27.26
N GLY A 156 4.74 -11.16 27.06
CA GLY A 156 4.14 -12.13 27.97
C GLY A 156 2.61 -12.07 27.98
N ASN A 157 1.98 -13.05 28.64
CA ASN A 157 0.52 -13.14 28.76
C ASN A 157 -0.23 -13.03 27.42
N ALA A 158 0.26 -13.75 26.40
CA ALA A 158 -0.26 -13.73 25.04
C ALA A 158 -0.38 -12.31 24.46
N LYS A 159 0.68 -11.51 24.58
CA LYS A 159 0.74 -10.16 24.01
C LYS A 159 2.01 -9.93 23.22
N ILE A 160 1.89 -9.18 22.14
CA ILE A 160 3.02 -8.69 21.35
C ILE A 160 3.14 -7.17 21.46
N ARG A 161 4.38 -6.70 21.53
CA ARG A 161 4.74 -5.28 21.50
C ARG A 161 5.50 -4.97 20.23
N ILE A 162 5.15 -3.86 19.59
CA ILE A 162 5.72 -3.48 18.30
C ILE A 162 6.31 -2.08 18.40
N TRP A 163 7.52 -1.93 17.89
CA TRP A 163 8.21 -0.65 17.79
C TRP A 163 8.41 -0.33 16.32
N VAL A 164 8.00 0.87 15.91
CA VAL A 164 8.04 1.34 14.52
C VAL A 164 8.83 2.65 14.50
N SER A 165 9.78 2.78 13.58
CA SER A 165 10.58 4.01 13.44
C SER A 165 9.85 5.10 12.64
N ARG A 166 8.56 5.32 12.92
CA ARG A 166 7.76 6.38 12.31
C ARG A 166 6.65 6.79 13.24
N ILE A 167 6.29 8.07 13.20
CA ILE A 167 5.11 8.58 13.89
C ILE A 167 4.01 8.88 12.87
N PRO A 168 2.73 8.53 13.15
CA PRO A 168 1.61 8.90 12.30
C PRO A 168 1.54 10.39 12.01
N GLY A 169 1.29 10.70 10.74
CA GLY A 169 0.87 12.03 10.28
C GLY A 169 -0.64 12.02 9.98
N PRO A 170 -1.27 13.21 9.89
CA PRO A 170 -2.71 13.32 9.65
C PRO A 170 -3.19 12.83 8.27
N ASN A 171 -2.28 12.65 7.32
CA ASN A 171 -2.60 12.32 5.92
C ASN A 171 -2.15 10.90 5.50
N ASP A 172 -1.79 10.03 6.44
CA ASP A 172 -1.42 8.65 6.12
C ASP A 172 -2.53 7.70 6.57
N PRO A 173 -3.38 7.22 5.65
CA PRO A 173 -4.55 6.41 6.00
C PRO A 173 -4.18 5.03 6.56
N LEU A 174 -2.97 4.52 6.29
CA LEU A 174 -2.48 3.27 6.88
C LEU A 174 -2.01 3.47 8.33
N MET A 175 -1.64 4.70 8.69
CA MET A 175 -1.21 5.06 10.04
C MET A 175 -2.34 5.54 10.96
N VAL A 176 -3.54 5.77 10.42
CA VAL A 176 -4.70 6.19 11.23
C VAL A 176 -5.08 5.10 12.25
N ASN A 177 -5.03 3.83 11.84
CA ASN A 177 -5.25 2.68 12.72
C ASN A 177 -4.17 1.60 12.47
N PRO A 178 -2.96 1.75 13.02
CA PRO A 178 -1.83 0.87 12.72
C PRO A 178 -2.00 -0.54 13.31
N TYR A 179 -2.80 -0.67 14.37
CA TYR A 179 -3.11 -1.96 15.01
C TYR A 179 -3.80 -2.93 14.04
N LYS A 180 -4.55 -2.42 13.07
CA LYS A 180 -5.26 -3.22 12.04
C LYS A 180 -4.31 -4.06 11.18
N TRP A 181 -3.08 -3.60 10.98
CA TRP A 181 -2.12 -4.23 10.07
C TRP A 181 -1.20 -5.22 10.78
N VAL A 182 -1.26 -5.28 12.11
CA VAL A 182 -0.42 -6.18 12.89
C VAL A 182 -0.96 -7.60 12.75
N PRO A 183 -0.18 -8.52 12.17
CA PRO A 183 -0.56 -9.93 12.13
C PRO A 183 -0.40 -10.52 13.53
N ALA A 184 -1.52 -10.81 14.19
CA ALA A 184 -1.57 -11.45 15.49
C ALA A 184 -2.46 -12.69 15.43
N ALA A 185 -2.05 -13.76 16.13
CA ALA A 185 -2.87 -14.96 16.25
C ALA A 185 -4.12 -14.68 17.10
N ALA A 186 -5.17 -15.48 16.92
CA ALA A 186 -6.36 -15.38 17.75
C ALA A 186 -6.01 -15.54 19.24
N GLY A 187 -6.51 -14.61 20.07
CA GLY A 187 -6.21 -14.57 21.50
C GLY A 187 -4.90 -13.87 21.87
N VAL A 188 -4.07 -13.46 20.89
CA VAL A 188 -2.88 -12.65 21.13
C VAL A 188 -3.22 -11.17 21.02
N GLY A 189 -3.02 -10.43 22.11
CA GLY A 189 -3.23 -8.99 22.13
C GLY A 189 -2.05 -8.21 21.54
N VAL A 190 -2.34 -7.13 20.83
CA VAL A 190 -1.32 -6.13 20.46
C VAL A 190 -1.33 -5.07 21.55
N GLN A 191 -0.23 -4.96 22.30
CA GLN A 191 -0.23 -4.14 23.52
C GLN A 191 0.02 -2.66 23.23
N ILE A 192 1.11 -2.36 22.51
CA ILE A 192 1.60 -1.00 22.27
C ILE A 192 2.33 -0.98 20.93
N ILE A 193 2.03 0.03 20.12
CA ILE A 193 2.85 0.42 18.96
C ILE A 193 3.56 1.72 19.32
N THR A 194 4.88 1.71 19.37
CA THR A 194 5.67 2.91 19.68
C THR A 194 6.30 3.47 18.42
N GLY A 195 6.05 4.75 18.14
CA GLY A 195 6.64 5.51 17.05
C GLY A 195 7.89 6.25 17.48
N SER A 196 8.99 6.10 16.74
CA SER A 196 10.23 6.86 16.95
C SER A 196 10.71 7.56 15.69
N THR A 197 11.62 8.50 15.84
CA THR A 197 12.36 9.10 14.72
C THR A 197 13.50 8.17 14.27
N GLU A 198 14.25 8.57 13.22
CA GLU A 198 15.42 7.84 12.69
C GLU A 198 16.55 7.63 13.71
N ARG A 199 16.58 8.42 14.79
CA ARG A 199 17.54 8.31 15.89
C ARG A 199 16.83 7.99 17.21
N PRO A 200 16.26 6.78 17.36
CA PRO A 200 15.59 6.37 18.60
C PRO A 200 16.57 6.40 19.78
N PHE A 201 16.11 6.94 20.91
CA PHE A 201 16.83 6.84 22.17
C PHE A 201 16.77 5.42 22.73
N GLY A 202 17.88 4.93 23.25
CA GLY A 202 17.94 3.66 23.96
C GLY A 202 19.37 3.15 24.15
N PHE A 203 19.50 1.86 24.40
CA PHE A 203 20.79 1.25 24.69
C PHE A 203 21.49 0.78 23.41
N ARG A 204 22.82 0.86 23.41
CA ARG A 204 23.67 0.52 22.26
C ARG A 204 23.47 -0.92 21.78
N GLU A 205 23.21 -1.86 22.68
CA GLU A 205 22.95 -3.28 22.39
C GLU A 205 21.67 -3.50 21.56
N GLN A 206 20.75 -2.54 21.59
CA GLN A 206 19.50 -2.55 20.80
C GLN A 206 19.67 -1.78 19.47
N GLY A 207 20.88 -1.28 19.19
CA GLY A 207 21.17 -0.45 18.02
C GLY A 207 20.50 0.93 18.10
N PHE A 208 20.36 1.50 19.30
CA PHE A 208 19.77 2.80 19.58
C PHE A 208 20.81 3.84 20.01
N TYR A 209 20.41 5.12 20.05
CA TYR A 209 21.25 6.26 20.38
C TYR A 209 21.14 6.63 21.86
N GLY A 210 22.27 7.01 22.48
CA GLY A 210 22.31 7.41 23.88
C GLY A 210 21.83 8.84 24.14
N PHE A 211 22.07 9.31 25.36
CA PHE A 211 21.73 10.66 25.80
C PHE A 211 22.37 11.74 24.91
N GLY A 212 21.64 12.81 24.64
CA GLY A 212 22.10 13.94 23.82
C GLY A 212 22.06 13.71 22.30
N ALA A 213 21.81 12.48 21.84
CA ALA A 213 21.72 12.15 20.41
C ALA A 213 20.40 11.44 20.03
N GLY A 214 19.84 10.64 20.92
CA GLY A 214 18.59 9.92 20.71
C GLY A 214 17.34 10.73 21.07
N VAL A 215 16.27 10.49 20.33
CA VAL A 215 14.92 11.03 20.58
C VAL A 215 14.06 9.96 21.22
N LEU A 216 13.35 10.30 22.30
CA LEU A 216 12.43 9.37 22.96
C LEU A 216 11.29 8.96 22.03
N ALA A 217 11.03 7.65 22.00
CA ALA A 217 9.89 7.10 21.27
C ALA A 217 8.59 7.45 22.01
N ARG A 218 7.50 7.59 21.26
CA ARG A 218 6.17 7.91 21.79
C ARG A 218 5.16 6.84 21.43
N GLU A 219 4.24 6.57 22.35
CA GLU A 219 3.13 5.66 22.10
C GLU A 219 2.21 6.22 20.99
N ILE A 220 1.79 5.34 20.10
CA ILE A 220 0.82 5.64 19.05
C ILE A 220 -0.55 5.17 19.54
N HIS A 221 -1.47 6.12 19.73
CA HIS A 221 -2.86 5.90 20.10
C HIS A 221 -3.78 6.00 18.89
#